data_AF-A0A7W7WSX0-F1
#
_entry.id   AF-A0A7W7WSX0-F1
#
_cell.length_a   1.000
_cell.length_b   1.000
_cell.length_c   1.000
_cell.angle_alpha   90.00
_cell.angle_beta   90.00
_cell.angle_gamma   90.00
#
_symmetry.space_group_name_H-M   'P 1'
#
loop_
_entity.id
_entity.type
_entity.pdbx_description
1 polymer ?
#
loop_
_entity_poly.entity_id
_entity_poly.type
_entity_poly.pdbx_seq_one_letter_code
_entity_poly.pdbx_strand_id
1 'polypeptide(L)'
;MRKRLKQFTLGAAAALALTFALPASPAFAINSVACGNRTDFLKLDISLGGGLGTNRCFANSGAVAVDIGGVYQITSGNNKVTVNYQFGSQYYTSTLEKWQGVGFGSNTVSVYEVRIW
;
A
#
# COMPACT_ATOMS: atom_id res chain seq x y z
N MET A 1 -64.89 35.77 -10.03
CA MET A 1 -63.45 35.71 -9.67
C MET A 1 -63.02 34.25 -9.58
N ARG A 2 -62.18 33.75 -10.51
CA ARG A 2 -61.71 32.35 -10.54
C ARG A 2 -60.33 32.26 -9.84
N LYS A 3 -60.18 31.28 -8.93
CA LYS A 3 -59.03 31.11 -8.03
C LYS A 3 -57.75 30.80 -8.82
N ARG A 4 -56.63 31.48 -8.48
CA ARG A 4 -55.29 31.20 -9.01
C ARG A 4 -54.75 29.90 -8.37
N LEU A 5 -54.55 28.85 -9.17
CA LEU A 5 -53.77 27.68 -8.77
C LEU A 5 -52.29 28.04 -8.85
N LYS A 6 -51.58 28.00 -7.72
CA LYS A 6 -50.11 28.09 -7.69
C LYS A 6 -49.54 26.78 -8.24
N GLN A 7 -48.80 26.88 -9.34
CA GLN A 7 -48.05 25.76 -9.90
C GLN A 7 -46.82 25.52 -9.02
N PHE A 8 -46.82 24.42 -8.28
CA PHE A 8 -45.62 23.85 -7.70
C PHE A 8 -44.97 22.93 -8.75
N THR A 9 -43.99 23.44 -9.49
CA THR A 9 -43.12 22.61 -10.33
C THR A 9 -42.10 21.93 -9.42
N LEU A 10 -42.31 20.64 -9.14
CA LEU A 10 -41.33 19.80 -8.46
C LEU A 10 -40.08 19.67 -9.35
N GLY A 11 -38.96 20.19 -8.86
CA GLY A 11 -37.64 19.89 -9.43
C GLY A 11 -37.23 18.48 -9.01
N ALA A 12 -37.11 17.57 -9.98
CA ALA A 12 -36.53 16.26 -9.77
C ALA A 12 -35.02 16.34 -9.99
N ALA A 13 -34.24 16.45 -8.93
CA ALA A 13 -32.79 16.27 -8.98
C ALA A 13 -32.50 14.76 -8.94
N ALA A 14 -32.05 14.19 -10.07
CA ALA A 14 -31.56 12.82 -10.11
C ALA A 14 -30.13 12.79 -9.56
N ALA A 15 -29.95 12.30 -8.33
CA ALA A 15 -28.62 12.01 -7.79
C ALA A 15 -28.19 10.61 -8.27
N LEU A 16 -27.27 10.55 -9.23
CA LEU A 16 -26.61 9.30 -9.62
C LEU A 16 -25.54 8.97 -8.57
N ALA A 17 -25.88 8.13 -7.60
CA ALA A 17 -24.90 7.54 -6.70
C ALA A 17 -24.09 6.49 -7.46
N LEU A 18 -22.91 6.87 -7.95
CA LEU A 18 -21.91 5.92 -8.44
C LEU A 18 -21.30 5.20 -7.24
N THR A 19 -21.93 4.11 -6.80
CA THR A 19 -21.31 3.17 -5.88
C THR A 19 -20.25 2.40 -6.65
N PHE A 20 -19.01 2.87 -6.61
CA PHE A 20 -17.86 2.06 -7.04
C PHE A 20 -17.80 0.84 -6.13
N ALA A 21 -18.27 -0.31 -6.64
CA ALA A 21 -18.04 -1.61 -6.04
C ALA A 21 -16.57 -1.98 -6.24
N LEU A 22 -15.69 -1.38 -5.45
CA LEU A 22 -14.35 -1.89 -5.29
C LEU A 22 -14.48 -3.21 -4.53
N PRO A 23 -13.91 -4.33 -5.03
CA PRO A 23 -13.80 -5.53 -4.22
C PRO A 23 -12.91 -5.19 -3.01
N ALA A 24 -13.56 -4.92 -1.87
CA ALA A 24 -12.90 -4.87 -0.58
C ALA A 24 -12.65 -6.31 -0.15
N SER A 25 -11.64 -6.95 -0.74
CA SER A 25 -11.12 -8.21 -0.21
C SER A 25 -10.70 -7.94 1.24
N PRO A 26 -11.10 -8.76 2.22
CA PRO A 26 -10.57 -8.63 3.57
C PRO A 26 -9.06 -8.77 3.50
N ALA A 27 -8.32 -7.70 3.80
CA ALA A 27 -6.88 -7.79 3.95
C ALA A 27 -6.61 -8.56 5.23
N PHE A 28 -6.26 -9.85 5.11
CA PHE A 28 -5.64 -10.56 6.22
C PHE A 28 -4.31 -9.88 6.54
N ALA A 29 -4.00 -9.70 7.83
CA ALA A 29 -2.71 -9.13 8.22
C ALA A 29 -1.59 -10.10 7.81
N ILE A 30 -0.62 -9.64 7.01
CA ILE A 30 0.56 -10.44 6.70
C ILE A 30 1.39 -10.67 7.96
N ASN A 31 2.12 -11.79 8.01
CA ASN A 31 2.93 -12.14 9.16
C ASN A 31 4.30 -11.47 9.07
N SER A 32 4.68 -10.71 10.10
CA SER A 32 6.08 -10.34 10.29
C SER A 32 6.85 -11.56 10.79
N VAL A 33 7.92 -11.92 10.10
CA VAL A 33 8.73 -13.11 10.38
C VAL A 33 10.21 -12.75 10.45
N ALA A 34 11.00 -13.57 11.14
CA ALA A 34 12.44 -13.46 11.07
C ALA A 34 12.94 -13.80 9.65
N CYS A 35 13.80 -12.95 9.07
CA CYS A 35 14.35 -13.20 7.74
C CYS A 35 15.24 -14.44 7.70
N GLY A 36 16.10 -14.63 8.71
CA GLY A 36 17.11 -15.69 8.72
C GLY A 36 17.93 -15.71 7.42
N ASN A 37 18.12 -16.89 6.86
CA ASN A 37 18.80 -17.10 5.57
C ASN A 37 17.81 -17.29 4.40
N ARG A 38 16.54 -16.92 4.59
CA ARG A 38 15.49 -17.11 3.58
C ARG A 38 15.51 -15.96 2.58
N THR A 39 15.32 -16.29 1.30
CA THR A 39 15.28 -15.32 0.20
C THR A 39 13.90 -15.21 -0.42
N ASP A 40 12.96 -16.06 -0.01
CA ASP A 40 11.63 -16.20 -0.61
C ASP A 40 10.56 -15.31 0.05
N PHE A 41 10.90 -14.56 1.10
CA PHE A 41 10.00 -13.61 1.75
C PHE A 41 10.08 -12.21 1.12
N LEU A 42 9.02 -11.42 1.31
CA LEU A 42 9.13 -9.97 1.16
C LEU A 42 10.11 -9.47 2.22
N LYS A 43 11.17 -8.80 1.80
CA LYS A 43 12.20 -8.27 2.70
C LYS A 43 12.44 -6.79 2.43
N LEU A 44 12.43 -6.01 3.51
CA LEU A 44 12.83 -4.62 3.55
C LEU A 44 14.20 -4.54 4.24
N ASP A 45 15.23 -4.11 3.52
CA ASP A 45 16.54 -3.82 4.11
C ASP A 45 16.58 -2.35 4.55
N ILE A 46 16.98 -2.13 5.80
CA ILE A 46 16.81 -0.89 6.55
C ILE A 46 18.19 -0.41 7.01
N SER A 47 18.50 0.85 6.73
CA SER A 47 19.68 1.54 7.27
C SER A 47 19.33 2.16 8.62
N LEU A 48 20.19 1.93 9.62
CA LEU A 48 20.10 2.55 10.94
C LEU A 48 21.05 3.74 11.10
N GLY A 49 21.78 4.09 10.03
CA GLY A 49 22.85 5.10 10.07
C GLY A 49 24.18 4.53 10.58
N GLY A 50 25.27 5.29 10.38
CA GLY A 50 26.61 4.91 10.86
C GLY A 50 27.19 3.62 10.27
N GLY A 51 26.70 3.18 9.10
CA GLY A 51 27.09 1.91 8.47
C GLY A 51 26.37 0.68 9.04
N LEU A 52 25.44 0.85 9.97
CA LEU A 52 24.63 -0.23 10.53
C LEU A 52 23.34 -0.41 9.73
N GLY A 53 22.87 -1.66 9.66
CA GLY A 53 21.62 -2.01 9.00
C GLY A 53 20.91 -3.17 9.69
N THR A 54 19.63 -3.29 9.39
CA THR A 54 18.77 -4.40 9.80
C THR A 54 17.83 -4.75 8.66
N ASN A 55 16.96 -5.74 8.85
CA ASN A 55 15.93 -6.09 7.89
C ASN A 55 14.62 -6.48 8.56
N ARG A 56 13.54 -6.41 7.79
CA ARG A 56 12.22 -6.87 8.20
C ARG A 56 11.60 -7.72 7.10
N CYS A 57 11.16 -8.92 7.46
CA CYS A 57 10.54 -9.84 6.53
C CYS A 57 9.06 -10.03 6.81
N PHE A 58 8.32 -10.25 5.73
CA PHE A 58 6.90 -10.53 5.75
C PHE A 58 6.57 -11.76 4.91
N ALA A 59 5.59 -12.52 5.37
CA ALA A 59 5.11 -13.74 4.73
C ALA A 59 3.58 -13.83 4.77
N ASN A 60 3.05 -14.75 3.96
CA ASN A 60 1.63 -15.02 3.73
C ASN A 60 0.90 -13.89 2.98
N SER A 61 -0.15 -14.25 2.24
CA SER A 61 -0.97 -13.31 1.48
C SER A 61 -1.75 -12.40 2.42
N GLY A 62 -1.87 -11.12 2.06
CA GLY A 62 -2.55 -10.13 2.87
C GLY A 62 -1.99 -8.74 2.70
N ALA A 63 -2.39 -7.81 3.56
CA ALA A 63 -1.76 -6.49 3.66
C ALA A 63 -1.65 -6.05 5.11
N VAL A 64 -0.64 -5.24 5.42
CA VAL A 64 -0.51 -4.61 6.74
C VAL A 64 0.05 -3.20 6.59
N ALA A 65 -0.54 -2.27 7.33
CA ALA A 65 0.02 -0.94 7.51
C ALA A 65 1.25 -1.03 8.41
N VAL A 66 2.30 -0.31 8.05
CA VAL A 66 3.58 -0.29 8.76
C VAL A 66 4.06 1.15 8.91
N ASP A 67 5.08 1.36 9.72
CA ASP A 67 5.82 2.62 9.78
C ASP A 67 7.31 2.26 9.85
N ILE A 68 7.92 2.10 8.68
CA ILE A 68 9.30 1.62 8.55
C ILE A 68 10.09 2.62 7.72
N GLY A 69 10.78 3.52 8.42
CA GLY A 69 11.78 4.42 7.84
C GLY A 69 13.11 3.73 7.54
N GLY A 70 13.96 4.41 6.78
CA GLY A 70 15.34 3.96 6.53
C GLY A 70 15.46 2.84 5.49
N VAL A 71 14.39 2.49 4.78
CA VAL A 71 14.41 1.39 3.80
C VAL A 71 15.19 1.82 2.57
N TYR A 72 16.27 1.10 2.23
CA TYR A 72 17.10 1.39 1.06
C TYR A 72 16.98 0.35 -0.05
N GLN A 73 16.45 -0.84 0.27
CA GLN A 73 16.22 -1.92 -0.68
C GLN A 73 14.98 -2.72 -0.28
N ILE A 74 14.15 -3.05 -1.27
CA ILE A 74 12.96 -3.89 -1.14
C ILE A 74 13.14 -5.07 -2.08
N THR A 75 12.94 -6.28 -1.58
CA THR A 75 12.97 -7.51 -2.39
C THR A 75 11.72 -8.33 -2.16
N SER A 76 11.11 -8.81 -3.24
CA SER A 76 9.82 -9.51 -3.22
C SER A 76 9.92 -10.99 -2.81
N GLY A 77 11.10 -11.60 -2.97
CA GLY A 77 11.28 -13.03 -2.81
C GLY A 77 10.36 -13.82 -3.76
N ASN A 78 9.76 -14.91 -3.31
CA ASN A 78 8.87 -15.74 -4.13
C ASN A 78 7.41 -15.22 -4.13
N ASN A 79 7.20 -13.92 -3.93
CA ASN A 79 5.88 -13.32 -3.79
C ASN A 79 5.65 -12.27 -4.87
N LYS A 80 4.40 -12.09 -5.28
CA LYS A 80 3.97 -10.85 -5.92
C LYS A 80 3.60 -9.87 -4.82
N VAL A 81 4.16 -8.67 -4.84
CA VAL A 81 3.99 -7.70 -3.75
C VAL A 81 3.65 -6.32 -4.27
N THR A 82 2.89 -5.57 -3.48
CA THR A 82 2.69 -4.14 -3.66
C THR A 82 3.18 -3.43 -2.40
N VAL A 83 4.03 -2.42 -2.57
CA VAL A 83 4.59 -1.64 -1.46
C VAL A 83 4.33 -0.17 -1.68
N ASN A 84 3.77 0.48 -0.67
CA ASN A 84 3.50 1.90 -0.65
C ASN A 84 4.51 2.59 0.27
N TYR A 85 5.19 3.61 -0.25
CA TYR A 85 6.27 4.29 0.46
C TYR A 85 6.32 5.78 0.14
N GLN A 86 6.87 6.54 1.08
CA GLN A 86 7.14 7.96 0.96
C GLN A 86 8.62 8.17 0.65
N PHE A 87 8.92 8.96 -0.37
CA PHE A 87 10.27 9.43 -0.68
C PHE A 87 10.27 10.97 -0.73
N GLY A 88 10.97 11.59 0.23
CA GLY A 88 10.86 13.03 0.45
C GLY A 88 9.42 13.42 0.84
N SER A 89 8.83 14.36 0.10
CA SER A 89 7.43 14.79 0.28
C SER A 89 6.43 14.03 -0.58
N GLN A 90 6.88 13.10 -1.41
CA GLN A 90 6.04 12.40 -2.40
C GLN A 90 5.72 10.98 -1.96
N TYR A 91 4.54 10.50 -2.35
CA TYR A 91 4.05 9.15 -2.07
C TYR A 91 4.06 8.32 -3.35
N TYR A 92 4.54 7.09 -3.24
CA TYR A 92 4.72 6.17 -4.35
C TYR A 92 4.15 4.79 -4.02
N THR A 93 3.83 4.06 -5.09
CA THR A 93 3.45 2.65 -5.05
C THR A 93 4.32 1.90 -6.06
N SER A 94 4.91 0.79 -5.64
CA SER A 94 5.60 -0.15 -6.53
C SER A 94 4.96 -1.52 -6.41
N THR A 95 4.64 -2.14 -7.54
CA THR A 95 4.26 -3.55 -7.60
C THR A 95 5.42 -4.34 -8.20
N LEU A 96 5.88 -5.33 -7.46
CA LEU A 96 6.99 -6.19 -7.84
C LEU A 96 6.44 -7.60 -8.08
N GLU A 97 6.78 -8.17 -9.23
CA GLU A 97 6.60 -9.60 -9.46
C GLU A 97 7.65 -10.40 -8.68
N LYS A 98 7.49 -11.72 -8.69
CA LYS A 98 8.40 -12.64 -7.99
C LYS A 98 9.85 -12.40 -8.40
N TRP A 99 10.73 -12.47 -7.42
CA TRP A 99 12.19 -12.35 -7.55
C TRP A 99 12.66 -11.01 -8.10
N GLN A 100 11.86 -9.97 -7.92
CA GLN A 100 12.23 -8.58 -8.24
C GLN A 100 12.57 -7.79 -6.98
N GLY A 101 13.26 -6.67 -7.18
CA GLY A 101 13.54 -5.71 -6.13
C GLY A 101 13.59 -4.27 -6.66
N VAL A 102 13.45 -3.33 -5.75
CA VAL A 102 13.64 -1.90 -6.00
C VAL A 102 14.61 -1.35 -4.96
N GLY A 103 15.60 -0.61 -5.44
CA GLY A 103 16.62 0.04 -4.61
C GLY A 103 16.59 1.54 -4.76
N PHE A 104 16.98 2.23 -3.68
CA PHE A 104 16.94 3.68 -3.59
C PHE A 104 18.34 4.32 -3.61
N GLY A 105 19.36 3.55 -4.01
CA GLY A 105 20.76 3.98 -4.05
C GLY A 105 21.24 4.35 -2.64
N SER A 106 21.81 5.56 -2.50
CA SER A 106 22.25 6.10 -1.20
C SER A 106 21.12 6.73 -0.39
N ASN A 107 19.88 6.75 -0.90
CA ASN A 107 18.73 7.32 -0.22
C ASN A 107 17.95 6.25 0.54
N THR A 108 17.03 6.69 1.39
CA THR A 108 16.08 5.82 2.07
C THR A 108 14.65 6.33 1.91
N VAL A 109 13.69 5.42 2.02
CA VAL A 109 12.26 5.71 1.97
C VAL A 109 11.58 5.28 3.27
N SER A 110 10.38 5.81 3.51
CA SER A 110 9.52 5.38 4.60
C SER A 110 8.37 4.55 4.05
N VAL A 111 8.38 3.24 4.30
CA VAL A 111 7.32 2.33 3.87
C VAL A 111 6.17 2.41 4.86
N TYR A 112 4.94 2.56 4.35
CA TYR A 112 3.73 2.70 5.17
C TYR A 112 2.67 1.62 4.93
N GLU A 113 2.77 0.86 3.84
CA GLU A 113 1.95 -0.33 3.62
C GLU A 113 2.72 -1.35 2.79
N VAL A 114 2.56 -2.62 3.13
CA VAL A 114 3.03 -3.75 2.33
C VAL A 114 1.87 -4.74 2.10
N ARG A 115 1.80 -5.28 0.90
CA ARG A 115 0.81 -6.28 0.47
C ARG A 115 1.49 -7.43 -0.26
N ILE A 116 1.09 -8.65 0.07
CA ILE A 116 1.48 -9.89 -0.59
C ILE A 116 0.22 -10.49 -1.23
N TRP A 117 0.30 -10.86 -2.51
CA TRP A 117 -0.81 -11.43 -3.29
C TRP A 117 -0.74 -12.95 -3.36
#